data_AF-A0A355J3L9-F1
#
_entry.id   AF-A0A355J3L9-F1
#
_cell.length_a   1.000
_cell.length_b   1.000
_cell.length_c   1.000
_cell.angle_alpha   90.00
_cell.angle_beta   90.00
_cell.angle_gamma   90.00
#
_symmetry.space_group_name_H-M   'P 1'
#
loop_
_entity.id
_entity.type
_entity.pdbx_description
1 polymer ?
#
loop_
_entity_poly.entity_id
_entity_poly.type
_entity_poly.pdbx_seq_one_letter_code
_entity_poly.pdbx_strand_id
1 'polypeptide(L)'
;MRINKQVFFLIAVFILTAWSASLPKLFLIGDSISIQYGPYLEKYLRGFASYERKQDDGSANKNLDYPTGANGGDSKMVLNYLRHKLDEPGFKPDYLLLNCGLHDIKRNTVTREIQVPEEEYRENIETIIQLLKKRHIQMIWMRTTAVVDSIHNAKSSSFHRFATDVETYNQIADEVCAKNKIPVIDLHSFTKQLGEEQFTDHVHYKEPARALQAAFIAGAVRTILNTESKSKEKHNTRM
;
A
#
# COMPACT_ATOMS: atom_id res chain seq x y z
N MET A 1 -32.22 -63.42 -40.52
CA MET A 1 -31.31 -62.85 -39.50
C MET A 1 -30.47 -61.75 -40.16
N ARG A 2 -30.88 -60.48 -40.04
CA ARG A 2 -30.07 -59.30 -40.44
C ARG A 2 -30.32 -58.22 -39.39
N ILE A 3 -29.33 -57.98 -38.53
CA ILE A 3 -29.37 -56.94 -37.51
C ILE A 3 -28.64 -55.72 -38.08
N ASN A 4 -29.37 -54.61 -38.15
CA ASN A 4 -28.86 -53.27 -38.44
C ASN A 4 -27.78 -52.88 -37.43
N LYS A 5 -26.66 -52.33 -37.90
CA LYS A 5 -25.73 -51.57 -37.05
C LYS A 5 -25.62 -50.15 -37.60
N GLN A 6 -26.49 -49.27 -37.12
CA GLN A 6 -26.21 -47.84 -37.18
C GLN A 6 -25.20 -47.52 -36.07
N VAL A 7 -24.05 -47.00 -36.47
CA VAL A 7 -23.01 -46.52 -35.56
C VAL A 7 -23.38 -45.11 -35.13
N PHE A 8 -23.84 -44.96 -33.89
CA PHE A 8 -23.98 -43.65 -33.25
C PHE A 8 -22.60 -43.21 -32.74
N PHE A 9 -22.02 -42.19 -33.37
CA PHE A 9 -20.86 -41.48 -32.83
C PHE A 9 -21.36 -40.42 -31.84
N LEU A 10 -21.25 -40.72 -30.54
CA LEU A 10 -21.46 -39.74 -29.48
C LEU A 10 -20.17 -38.93 -29.29
N ILE A 11 -20.14 -37.72 -29.82
CA ILE A 11 -19.10 -36.73 -29.51
C ILE A 11 -19.52 -36.04 -28.20
N ALA A 12 -18.91 -36.44 -27.08
CA ALA A 12 -19.04 -35.73 -25.83
C ALA A 12 -18.14 -34.48 -25.86
N VAL A 13 -18.74 -33.31 -26.08
CA VAL A 13 -18.06 -32.02 -25.94
C VAL A 13 -18.06 -31.65 -24.46
N PHE A 14 -16.93 -31.87 -23.77
CA PHE A 14 -16.69 -31.31 -22.44
C PHE A 14 -16.37 -29.82 -22.59
N ILE A 15 -17.36 -28.96 -22.34
CA ILE A 15 -17.13 -27.53 -22.17
C ILE A 15 -16.53 -27.34 -20.77
N LEU A 16 -15.19 -27.29 -20.70
CA LEU A 16 -14.47 -26.83 -19.52
C LEU A 16 -14.73 -25.33 -19.37
N THR A 17 -15.73 -24.96 -18.57
CA THR A 17 -15.86 -23.59 -18.09
C THR A 17 -14.73 -23.33 -17.12
N ALA A 18 -13.66 -22.70 -17.61
CA ALA A 18 -12.61 -22.17 -16.74
C ALA A 18 -13.23 -21.08 -15.85
N TRP A 19 -13.54 -21.43 -14.60
CA TRP A 19 -13.87 -20.45 -13.58
C TRP A 19 -12.59 -19.63 -13.30
N SER A 20 -12.42 -18.51 -14.00
CA SER A 20 -11.38 -17.56 -13.65
C SER A 20 -11.85 -16.80 -12.41
N ALA A 21 -11.29 -17.11 -11.24
CA ALA A 21 -11.49 -16.30 -10.06
C ALA A 21 -11.09 -14.84 -10.38
N SER A 22 -11.88 -13.87 -9.92
CA SER A 22 -11.53 -12.46 -10.07
C SER A 22 -10.23 -12.16 -9.31
N LEU A 23 -9.34 -11.38 -9.93
CA LEU A 23 -8.10 -10.98 -9.26
C LEU A 23 -8.40 -10.16 -7.99
N PRO A 24 -7.64 -10.35 -6.90
CA PRO A 24 -7.70 -9.49 -5.73
C PRO A 24 -7.51 -8.01 -6.11
N LYS A 25 -8.33 -7.14 -5.52
CA LYS A 25 -8.30 -5.70 -5.75
C LYS A 25 -7.44 -5.00 -4.70
N LEU A 26 -6.34 -4.41 -5.14
CA LEU A 26 -5.42 -3.65 -4.32
C LEU A 26 -5.63 -2.15 -4.57
N PHE A 27 -5.77 -1.38 -3.50
CA PHE A 27 -5.73 0.08 -3.57
C PHE A 27 -4.53 0.61 -2.78
N LEU A 28 -3.71 1.44 -3.41
CA LEU A 28 -2.53 2.04 -2.78
C LEU A 28 -2.78 3.48 -2.33
N ILE A 29 -2.48 3.76 -1.07
CA ILE A 29 -2.30 5.12 -0.54
C ILE A 29 -0.87 5.22 -0.02
N GLY A 30 -0.14 6.22 -0.50
CA GLY A 30 1.23 6.50 -0.09
C GLY A 30 1.62 7.92 -0.44
N ASP A 31 2.83 8.32 -0.08
CA ASP A 31 3.36 9.64 -0.37
C ASP A 31 3.93 9.75 -1.81
N SER A 32 4.80 10.75 -2.05
CA SER A 32 5.43 10.95 -3.35
C SER A 32 6.37 9.81 -3.77
N ILE A 33 6.95 9.06 -2.83
CA ILE A 33 7.76 7.87 -3.14
C ILE A 33 6.87 6.83 -3.82
N SER A 34 5.64 6.66 -3.31
CA SER A 34 4.67 5.75 -3.90
C SER A 34 4.25 6.11 -5.31
N ILE A 35 4.17 7.41 -5.63
CA ILE A 35 3.87 7.88 -6.99
C ILE A 35 4.96 7.42 -7.95
N GLN A 36 6.22 7.47 -7.51
CA GLN A 36 7.38 7.17 -8.34
C GLN A 36 7.58 5.67 -8.60
N TYR A 37 7.35 4.80 -7.61
CA TYR A 37 7.40 3.35 -7.85
C TYR A 37 6.10 2.78 -8.44
N GLY A 38 5.00 3.54 -8.38
CA GLY A 38 3.65 3.11 -8.78
C GLY A 38 3.54 2.48 -10.16
N PRO A 39 4.09 3.07 -11.24
CA PRO A 39 4.03 2.48 -12.59
C PRO A 39 4.72 1.11 -12.69
N TYR A 40 5.84 0.92 -11.99
CA TYR A 40 6.54 -0.37 -11.94
C TYR A 40 5.74 -1.38 -11.12
N LEU A 41 5.15 -0.94 -10.00
CA LEU A 41 4.35 -1.81 -9.14
C LEU A 41 3.12 -2.32 -9.91
N GLU A 42 2.40 -1.44 -10.59
CA GLU A 42 1.28 -1.84 -11.46
C GLU A 42 1.72 -2.89 -12.49
N LYS A 43 2.84 -2.66 -13.19
CA LYS A 43 3.39 -3.62 -14.14
C LYS A 43 3.70 -4.97 -13.49
N TYR A 44 4.30 -4.97 -12.30
CA TYR A 44 4.69 -6.19 -11.60
C TYR A 44 3.53 -6.91 -10.92
N LEU A 45 2.38 -6.26 -10.69
CA LEU A 45 1.17 -6.89 -10.16
C LEU A 45 0.28 -7.55 -11.24
N ARG A 46 0.55 -7.27 -12.53
CA ARG A 46 -0.24 -7.79 -13.66
C ARG A 46 -0.36 -9.31 -13.60
N GLY A 47 -1.58 -9.79 -13.76
CA GLY A 47 -1.90 -11.22 -13.81
C GLY A 47 -2.13 -11.87 -12.44
N PHE A 48 -1.93 -11.17 -11.32
CA PHE A 48 -2.27 -11.72 -10.00
C PHE A 48 -3.00 -10.76 -9.05
N ALA A 49 -3.01 -9.46 -9.32
CA ALA A 49 -3.86 -8.51 -8.62
C ALA A 49 -4.29 -7.37 -9.55
N SER A 50 -5.50 -6.85 -9.40
CA SER A 50 -5.85 -5.56 -9.98
C SER A 50 -5.36 -4.45 -9.06
N TYR A 51 -4.80 -3.40 -9.62
CA TYR A 51 -4.16 -2.34 -8.86
C TYR A 51 -4.76 -0.98 -9.21
N GLU A 52 -5.14 -0.25 -8.18
CA GLU A 52 -5.51 1.15 -8.23
C GLU A 52 -4.76 1.91 -7.14
N ARG A 53 -4.74 3.24 -7.22
CA ARG A 53 -4.13 4.08 -6.19
C ARG A 53 -4.93 5.35 -6.00
N LYS A 54 -4.66 6.08 -4.92
CA LYS A 54 -5.07 7.47 -4.79
C LYS A 54 -4.56 8.28 -6.00
N GLN A 55 -5.49 8.92 -6.68
CA GLN A 55 -5.25 9.85 -7.79
C GLN A 55 -5.83 11.22 -7.45
N ASP A 56 -5.51 12.22 -8.26
CA ASP A 56 -6.27 13.46 -8.27
C ASP A 56 -7.64 13.16 -8.93
N ASP A 57 -8.72 13.32 -8.18
CA ASP A 57 -10.08 13.14 -8.68
C ASP A 57 -10.75 14.49 -9.04
N GLY A 58 -9.98 15.58 -9.03
CA GLY A 58 -10.49 16.92 -9.31
C GLY A 58 -11.45 17.44 -8.23
N SER A 59 -11.62 16.72 -7.11
CA SER A 59 -12.46 17.11 -5.99
C SER A 59 -11.77 18.10 -5.04
N ALA A 60 -10.68 18.73 -5.49
CA ALA A 60 -9.87 19.69 -4.73
C ALA A 60 -10.77 20.74 -4.07
N ASN A 61 -11.17 20.45 -2.85
CA ASN A 61 -11.93 21.37 -2.03
C ASN A 61 -10.96 22.51 -1.68
N LYS A 62 -11.42 23.76 -1.64
CA LYS A 62 -10.58 24.88 -1.16
C LYS A 62 -10.17 24.75 0.31
N ASN A 63 -10.67 23.71 0.99
CA ASN A 63 -10.28 23.37 2.34
C ASN A 63 -8.98 22.56 2.33
N LEU A 64 -7.93 23.15 2.93
CA LEU A 64 -6.59 22.57 3.06
C LEU A 64 -6.54 21.28 3.91
N ASP A 65 -7.63 20.96 4.63
CA ASP A 65 -7.74 19.73 5.43
C ASP A 65 -8.00 18.48 4.58
N TYR A 66 -8.30 18.64 3.28
CA TYR A 66 -8.50 17.54 2.33
C TYR A 66 -7.22 17.29 1.52
N PRO A 67 -6.62 16.08 1.56
CA PRO A 67 -5.44 15.79 0.76
C PRO A 67 -5.75 15.71 -0.73
N THR A 68 -5.18 16.63 -1.49
CA THR A 68 -5.33 16.71 -2.94
C THR A 68 -4.30 15.85 -3.69
N GLY A 69 -4.62 15.48 -4.93
CA GLY A 69 -3.69 14.79 -5.82
C GLY A 69 -3.38 13.33 -5.46
N ALA A 70 -2.32 12.79 -6.06
CA ALA A 70 -1.91 11.40 -5.85
C ALA A 70 -1.09 11.16 -4.56
N ASN A 71 -0.67 12.22 -3.87
CA ASN A 71 0.12 12.15 -2.64
C ASN A 71 -0.83 11.99 -1.43
N GLY A 72 -0.53 11.03 -0.55
CA GLY A 72 -1.31 10.77 0.66
C GLY A 72 -1.13 11.83 1.75
N GLY A 73 -0.01 12.55 1.76
CA GLY A 73 0.31 13.52 2.81
C GLY A 73 0.73 12.87 4.12
N ASP A 74 0.44 13.53 5.24
CA ASP A 74 0.64 12.97 6.60
C ASP A 74 -0.52 12.04 7.00
N SER A 75 -0.43 11.40 8.16
CA SER A 75 -1.44 10.45 8.62
C SER A 75 -2.82 11.08 8.83
N LYS A 76 -2.89 12.38 9.19
CA LYS A 76 -4.15 13.12 9.36
C LYS A 76 -4.86 13.26 8.02
N MET A 77 -4.09 13.66 7.01
CA MET A 77 -4.53 13.74 5.63
C MET A 77 -5.03 12.38 5.13
N VAL A 78 -4.24 11.31 5.29
CA VAL A 78 -4.65 9.95 4.90
C VAL A 78 -5.95 9.53 5.59
N LEU A 79 -6.08 9.76 6.90
CA LEU A 79 -7.28 9.45 7.66
C LEU A 79 -8.50 10.20 7.11
N ASN A 80 -8.37 11.51 6.86
CA ASN A 80 -9.43 12.34 6.28
C ASN A 80 -9.84 11.83 4.89
N TYR A 81 -8.88 11.52 4.03
CA TYR A 81 -9.16 10.93 2.71
C TYR A 81 -9.98 9.65 2.82
N LEU A 82 -9.55 8.71 3.67
CA LEU A 82 -10.21 7.42 3.83
C LEU A 82 -11.64 7.57 4.38
N ARG A 83 -11.89 8.52 5.29
CA ARG A 83 -13.25 8.78 5.78
C ARG A 83 -14.23 9.10 4.66
N HIS A 84 -13.80 9.82 3.63
CA HIS A 84 -14.64 10.13 2.47
C HIS A 84 -14.63 9.00 1.44
N LYS A 85 -13.44 8.47 1.11
CA LYS A 85 -13.26 7.46 0.08
C LYS A 85 -14.04 6.18 0.37
N LEU A 86 -14.16 5.80 1.64
CA LEU A 86 -14.89 4.60 2.07
C LEU A 86 -16.41 4.70 1.93
N ASP A 87 -16.95 5.89 1.67
CA ASP A 87 -18.38 6.11 1.43
C ASP A 87 -18.71 6.25 -0.07
N GLU A 88 -17.69 6.27 -0.95
CA GLU A 88 -17.91 6.31 -2.39
C GLU A 88 -18.51 5.00 -2.92
N PRO A 89 -19.63 5.07 -3.69
CA PRO A 89 -20.19 3.91 -4.33
C PRO A 89 -19.18 3.22 -5.24
N GLY A 90 -18.90 1.94 -4.98
CA GLY A 90 -17.98 1.13 -5.78
C GLY A 90 -16.55 1.06 -5.24
N PHE A 91 -16.18 1.89 -4.25
CA PHE A 91 -14.89 1.73 -3.58
C PHE A 91 -14.91 0.50 -2.66
N LYS A 92 -14.50 -0.64 -3.22
CA LYS A 92 -14.50 -1.95 -2.54
C LYS A 92 -13.22 -2.75 -2.88
N PRO A 93 -12.03 -2.24 -2.55
CA PRO A 93 -10.82 -3.04 -2.68
C PRO A 93 -10.82 -4.18 -1.65
N ASP A 94 -10.19 -5.30 -1.99
CA ASP A 94 -9.97 -6.39 -1.03
C ASP A 94 -8.86 -6.01 -0.05
N TYR A 95 -7.84 -5.30 -0.53
CA TYR A 95 -6.72 -4.85 0.28
C TYR A 95 -6.38 -3.37 0.08
N LEU A 96 -5.96 -2.73 1.17
CA LEU A 96 -5.34 -1.41 1.16
C LEU A 96 -3.84 -1.54 1.44
N LEU A 97 -3.00 -1.22 0.45
CA LEU A 97 -1.58 -0.99 0.66
C LEU A 97 -1.41 0.43 1.17
N LEU A 98 -0.86 0.59 2.38
CA LEU A 98 -0.80 1.89 3.03
C LEU A 98 0.61 2.25 3.51
N ASN A 99 1.02 3.48 3.22
CA ASN A 99 2.16 4.15 3.83
C ASN A 99 1.83 5.62 4.15
N CYS A 100 2.23 6.07 5.34
CA CYS A 100 2.43 7.48 5.69
C CYS A 100 3.50 7.58 6.78
N GLY A 101 4.24 8.69 6.80
CA GLY A 101 5.29 8.93 7.79
C GLY A 101 6.25 10.04 7.39
N LEU A 102 6.66 10.13 6.11
CA LEU A 102 7.60 11.19 5.68
C LEU A 102 7.03 12.60 5.88
N HIS A 103 5.72 12.79 5.74
CA HIS A 103 5.11 14.10 5.99
C HIS A 103 4.88 14.36 7.48
N ASP A 104 4.58 13.31 8.24
CA ASP A 104 4.36 13.33 9.69
C ASP A 104 5.58 13.82 10.47
N ILE A 105 6.78 13.40 10.04
CA ILE A 105 8.05 13.72 10.70
C ILE A 105 8.67 15.04 10.28
N LYS A 106 7.98 15.86 9.46
CA LYS A 106 8.50 17.17 9.10
C LYS A 106 8.63 18.01 10.37
N ARG A 107 9.80 18.59 10.58
CA ARG A 107 10.05 19.54 11.66
C ARG A 107 10.17 20.96 11.15
N ASN A 108 9.52 21.88 11.84
CA ASN A 108 9.71 23.30 11.62
C ASN A 108 11.19 23.67 11.84
N THR A 109 11.78 24.47 10.95
CA THR A 109 13.21 24.82 10.99
C THR A 109 13.57 25.71 12.19
N VAL A 110 12.60 26.48 12.70
CA VAL A 110 12.76 27.42 13.83
C VAL A 110 12.26 26.79 15.13
N THR A 111 10.99 26.40 15.21
CA THR A 111 10.37 25.91 16.46
C THR A 111 10.74 24.46 16.79
N ARG A 112 11.24 23.70 15.80
CA ARG A 112 11.54 22.25 15.89
C ARG A 112 10.33 21.35 16.17
N GLU A 113 9.13 21.92 16.20
CA GLU A 113 7.88 21.19 16.31
C GLU A 113 7.72 20.21 15.14
N ILE A 114 7.24 19.01 15.46
CA ILE A 114 6.96 17.94 14.49
C ILE A 114 5.53 18.08 13.97
N GLN A 115 5.32 17.80 12.68
CA GLN A 115 4.06 18.04 11.95
C GLN A 115 2.88 17.23 12.51
N VAL A 116 3.11 15.98 12.90
CA VAL A 116 2.12 15.13 13.58
C VAL A 116 2.81 14.52 14.79
N PRO A 117 2.45 14.88 16.04
CA PRO A 117 3.02 14.27 17.24
C PRO A 117 2.82 12.74 17.29
N GLU A 118 3.72 12.03 17.98
CA GLU A 118 3.74 10.56 18.04
C GLU A 118 2.41 9.94 18.51
N GLU A 119 1.77 10.53 19.52
CA GLU A 119 0.47 10.08 20.03
C GLU A 119 -0.61 10.21 18.95
N GLU A 120 -0.68 11.36 18.28
CA GLU A 120 -1.63 11.61 17.19
C GLU A 120 -1.36 10.69 16.00
N TYR A 121 -0.10 10.43 15.65
CA TYR A 121 0.26 9.47 14.59
C TYR A 121 -0.23 8.06 14.92
N ARG A 122 -0.04 7.60 16.16
CA ARG A 122 -0.55 6.31 16.64
C ARG A 122 -2.07 6.23 16.52
N GLU A 123 -2.77 7.24 17.04
CA GLU A 123 -4.24 7.32 17.00
C GLU A 123 -4.78 7.31 15.57
N ASN A 124 -4.10 8.01 14.65
CA ASN A 124 -4.47 8.04 13.25
C ASN A 124 -4.38 6.64 12.62
N ILE A 125 -3.27 5.91 12.81
CA ILE A 125 -3.12 4.55 12.27
C ILE A 125 -4.14 3.59 12.90
N GLU A 126 -4.33 3.64 14.22
CA GLU A 126 -5.34 2.82 14.89
C GLU A 126 -6.75 3.09 14.34
N THR A 127 -7.10 4.37 14.13
CA THR A 127 -8.39 4.76 13.55
C THR A 127 -8.56 4.26 12.13
N ILE A 128 -7.53 4.39 11.29
CA ILE A 128 -7.52 3.87 9.91
C ILE A 128 -7.80 2.36 9.91
N ILE A 129 -7.11 1.60 10.76
CA ILE A 129 -7.33 0.14 10.89
C ILE A 129 -8.80 -0.15 11.25
N GLN A 130 -9.40 0.59 12.19
CA GLN A 130 -10.79 0.39 12.57
C GLN A 130 -11.77 0.70 11.43
N LEU A 131 -11.53 1.76 10.65
CA LEU A 131 -12.35 2.11 9.49
C LEU A 131 -12.32 0.99 8.44
N LEU A 132 -11.13 0.47 8.12
CA LEU A 132 -10.96 -0.60 7.13
C LEU A 132 -11.58 -1.92 7.60
N LYS A 133 -11.42 -2.28 8.89
CA LYS A 133 -12.06 -3.47 9.48
C LYS A 133 -13.59 -3.42 9.35
N LYS A 134 -14.22 -2.27 9.60
CA LYS A 134 -15.68 -2.08 9.44
C LYS A 134 -16.16 -2.25 8.00
N ARG A 135 -15.27 -2.11 7.02
CA ARG A 135 -15.55 -2.26 5.58
C ARG A 135 -15.01 -3.58 5.01
N HIS A 136 -14.48 -4.47 5.86
CA HIS A 136 -13.85 -5.73 5.47
C HIS A 136 -12.69 -5.58 4.47
N ILE A 137 -11.98 -4.45 4.52
CA ILE A 137 -10.80 -4.20 3.70
C ILE A 137 -9.56 -4.61 4.50
N GLN A 138 -8.73 -5.49 3.94
CA GLN A 138 -7.52 -5.97 4.59
C GLN A 138 -6.37 -4.96 4.39
N MET A 139 -5.86 -4.38 5.47
CA MET A 139 -4.72 -3.47 5.39
C MET A 139 -3.40 -4.24 5.24
N ILE A 140 -2.48 -3.73 4.43
CA ILE A 140 -1.07 -4.11 4.37
C ILE A 140 -0.26 -2.83 4.59
N TRP A 141 0.51 -2.77 5.66
CA TRP A 141 1.34 -1.61 5.99
C TRP A 141 2.69 -1.68 5.29
N MET A 142 3.22 -0.54 4.83
CA MET A 142 4.59 -0.42 4.35
C MET A 142 5.35 0.60 5.20
N ARG A 143 6.46 0.16 5.80
CA ARG A 143 7.32 1.02 6.61
C ARG A 143 7.86 2.18 5.77
N THR A 144 7.95 3.36 6.40
CA THR A 144 8.40 4.60 5.77
C THR A 144 9.88 4.52 5.40
N THR A 145 10.22 4.90 4.16
CA THR A 145 11.59 4.83 3.65
C THR A 145 12.56 5.77 4.38
N ALA A 146 13.84 5.41 4.35
CA ALA A 146 14.90 6.14 5.06
C ALA A 146 15.05 7.62 4.64
N VAL A 147 15.45 8.44 5.61
CA VAL A 147 15.96 9.80 5.45
C VAL A 147 17.42 9.81 5.89
N VAL A 148 18.26 10.61 5.22
CA VAL A 148 19.66 10.84 5.61
C VAL A 148 19.79 12.30 6.00
N ASP A 149 20.03 12.56 7.29
CA ASP A 149 19.99 13.90 7.89
C ASP A 149 20.87 14.91 7.15
N SER A 150 22.11 14.52 6.83
CA SER A 150 23.10 15.36 6.15
C SER A 150 22.70 15.71 4.72
N ILE A 151 22.01 14.81 4.01
CA ILE A 151 21.53 15.04 2.65
C ILE A 151 20.25 15.87 2.68
N HIS A 152 19.32 15.50 3.57
CA HIS A 152 18.01 16.13 3.65
C HIS A 152 18.08 17.58 4.11
N ASN A 153 18.68 17.80 5.26
CA ASN A 153 18.69 19.13 5.90
C ASN A 153 19.68 20.10 5.22
N ALA A 154 20.59 19.61 4.37
CA ALA A 154 21.41 20.47 3.52
C ALA A 154 20.67 20.96 2.25
N LYS A 155 19.65 20.23 1.79
CA LYS A 155 18.93 20.49 0.52
C LYS A 155 17.50 21.00 0.71
N SER A 156 16.93 20.88 1.91
CA SER A 156 15.59 21.35 2.25
C SER A 156 15.67 22.51 3.23
N SER A 157 15.17 23.68 2.81
CA SER A 157 15.12 24.89 3.65
C SER A 157 13.76 25.15 4.29
N SER A 158 12.69 24.47 3.83
CA SER A 158 11.32 24.70 4.28
C SER A 158 10.93 23.89 5.51
N PHE A 159 11.56 22.74 5.71
CA PHE A 159 11.41 21.88 6.88
C PHE A 159 12.62 20.95 6.99
N HIS A 160 12.84 20.41 8.19
CA HIS A 160 13.81 19.36 8.43
C HIS A 160 13.14 17.99 8.61
N ARG A 161 13.92 16.94 8.44
CA ARG A 161 13.58 15.55 8.80
C ARG A 161 14.82 14.89 9.37
N PHE A 162 14.60 13.93 10.26
CA PHE A 162 15.67 13.20 10.92
C PHE A 162 15.41 11.70 10.81
N ALA A 163 16.47 10.93 10.58
CA ALA A 163 16.43 9.48 10.54
C ALA A 163 15.90 8.92 11.87
N THR A 164 16.20 9.56 13.01
CA THR A 164 15.67 9.19 14.31
C THR A 164 14.14 9.29 14.36
N ASP A 165 13.54 10.31 13.75
CA ASP A 165 12.09 10.43 13.68
C ASP A 165 11.49 9.34 12.78
N VAL A 166 12.15 8.98 11.66
CA VAL A 166 11.74 7.84 10.81
C VAL A 166 11.72 6.55 11.62
N GLU A 167 12.77 6.26 12.38
CA GLU A 167 12.85 5.03 13.19
C GLU A 167 11.76 5.00 14.27
N THR A 168 11.55 6.12 14.99
CA THR A 168 10.48 6.24 15.99
C THR A 168 9.10 6.00 15.38
N TYR A 169 8.79 6.61 14.24
CA TYR A 169 7.47 6.50 13.63
C TYR A 169 7.24 5.11 13.00
N ASN A 170 8.28 4.52 12.41
CA ASN A 170 8.22 3.13 11.98
C ASN A 170 7.97 2.19 13.17
N GLN A 171 8.63 2.40 14.31
CA GLN A 171 8.39 1.61 15.52
C GLN A 171 6.95 1.73 16.02
N ILE A 172 6.40 2.96 16.09
CA ILE A 172 5.00 3.18 16.48
C ILE A 172 4.06 2.39 15.56
N ALA A 173 4.27 2.49 14.25
CA ALA A 173 3.46 1.76 13.28
C ALA A 173 3.61 0.24 13.38
N ASP A 174 4.82 -0.26 13.63
CA ASP A 174 5.12 -1.68 13.83
C ASP A 174 4.35 -2.23 15.06
N GLU A 175 4.35 -1.50 16.18
CA GLU A 175 3.60 -1.86 17.39
C GLU A 175 2.08 -1.90 17.14
N VAL A 176 1.53 -0.88 16.48
CA VAL A 176 0.11 -0.82 16.14
C VAL A 176 -0.28 -1.96 15.19
N CYS A 177 0.54 -2.22 14.17
CA CYS A 177 0.32 -3.30 13.22
C CYS A 177 0.39 -4.68 13.89
N ALA A 178 1.39 -4.91 14.75
CA ALA A 178 1.54 -6.17 15.49
C ALA A 178 0.33 -6.45 16.39
N LYS A 179 -0.10 -5.45 17.18
CA LYS A 179 -1.30 -5.53 18.04
C LYS A 179 -2.56 -5.89 17.24
N ASN A 180 -2.65 -5.43 15.99
CA ASN A 180 -3.81 -5.63 15.13
C ASN A 180 -3.66 -6.76 14.11
N LYS A 181 -2.53 -7.49 14.11
CA LYS A 181 -2.17 -8.55 13.15
C LYS A 181 -2.19 -8.08 11.69
N ILE A 182 -1.74 -6.85 11.46
CA ILE A 182 -1.61 -6.27 10.11
C ILE A 182 -0.29 -6.71 9.50
N PRO A 183 -0.28 -7.30 8.28
CA PRO A 183 0.95 -7.60 7.57
C PRO A 183 1.77 -6.34 7.29
N VAL A 184 3.09 -6.42 7.49
CA VAL A 184 4.03 -5.32 7.28
C VAL A 184 5.01 -5.69 6.17
N ILE A 185 5.23 -4.77 5.23
CA ILE A 185 6.29 -4.80 4.23
C ILE A 185 7.38 -3.83 4.70
N ASP A 186 8.57 -4.34 5.00
CA ASP A 186 9.70 -3.53 5.48
C ASP A 186 10.43 -2.83 4.32
N LEU A 187 9.74 -1.87 3.71
CA LEU A 187 10.30 -1.05 2.64
C LEU A 187 11.46 -0.17 3.14
N HIS A 188 11.45 0.21 4.42
CA HIS A 188 12.51 0.99 5.07
C HIS A 188 13.87 0.29 5.01
N SER A 189 13.96 -0.91 5.58
CA SER A 189 15.23 -1.66 5.61
C SER A 189 15.69 -2.01 4.21
N PHE A 190 14.74 -2.38 3.33
CA PHE A 190 15.05 -2.65 1.92
C PHE A 190 15.70 -1.45 1.24
N THR A 191 15.10 -0.25 1.34
CA THR A 191 15.66 0.93 0.67
C THR A 191 16.97 1.39 1.29
N LYS A 192 17.17 1.20 2.60
CA LYS A 192 18.43 1.48 3.28
C LYS A 192 19.57 0.60 2.73
N GLN A 193 19.27 -0.67 2.43
CA GLN A 193 20.23 -1.60 1.82
C GLN A 193 20.58 -1.27 0.37
N LEU A 194 19.73 -0.54 -0.35
CA LEU A 194 20.03 -0.09 -1.71
C LEU A 194 21.12 0.99 -1.76
N GLY A 195 21.40 1.66 -0.64
CA GLY A 195 22.42 2.70 -0.55
C GLY A 195 21.91 4.12 -0.80
N GLU A 196 22.55 5.10 -0.15
CA GLU A 196 22.17 6.52 -0.22
C GLU A 196 22.44 7.12 -1.61
N GLU A 197 23.33 6.51 -2.39
CA GLU A 197 23.62 6.93 -3.77
C GLU A 197 22.42 6.73 -4.70
N GLN A 198 21.38 6.03 -4.26
CA GLN A 198 20.14 5.87 -5.00
C GLN A 198 19.22 7.09 -4.89
N PHE A 199 19.49 8.07 -4.03
CA PHE A 199 18.71 9.30 -4.00
C PHE A 199 18.94 10.16 -5.26
N THR A 200 17.87 10.65 -5.87
CA THR A 200 17.93 11.69 -6.93
C THR A 200 18.05 13.08 -6.34
N ASP A 201 17.44 13.30 -5.17
CA ASP A 201 17.44 14.58 -4.48
C ASP A 201 17.88 14.43 -3.02
N HIS A 202 16.94 14.55 -2.10
CA HIS A 202 17.11 14.55 -0.67
C HIS A 202 16.16 13.55 0.01
N VAL A 203 15.32 12.82 -0.75
CA VAL A 203 14.41 11.79 -0.25
C VAL A 203 13.89 10.84 -1.35
N HIS A 204 13.79 11.28 -2.60
CA HIS A 204 13.31 10.50 -3.74
C HIS A 204 14.43 9.68 -4.39
N TYR A 205 14.05 8.60 -5.06
CA TYR A 205 14.97 7.57 -5.57
C TYR A 205 15.20 7.69 -7.09
N LYS A 206 16.31 7.15 -7.58
CA LYS A 206 16.61 6.96 -9.01
C LYS A 206 15.72 5.89 -9.62
N GLU A 207 15.56 5.95 -10.94
CA GLU A 207 14.66 5.04 -11.67
C GLU A 207 14.91 3.53 -11.38
N PRO A 208 16.16 3.02 -11.39
CA PRO A 208 16.40 1.61 -11.07
C PRO A 208 15.98 1.24 -9.64
N ALA A 209 16.21 2.13 -8.67
CA ALA A 209 15.79 1.91 -7.29
C ALA A 209 14.25 1.92 -7.13
N ARG A 210 13.52 2.76 -7.88
CA ARG A 210 12.04 2.74 -7.92
C ARG A 210 11.51 1.41 -8.44
N ALA A 211 12.14 0.86 -9.48
CA ALA A 211 11.79 -0.46 -10.00
C ALA A 211 12.07 -1.57 -8.97
N LEU A 212 13.19 -1.48 -8.23
CA LEU A 212 13.52 -2.42 -7.16
C LEU A 212 12.54 -2.33 -5.99
N GLN A 213 12.14 -1.13 -5.57
CA GLN A 213 11.08 -0.90 -4.57
C GLN A 213 9.78 -1.61 -4.98
N ALA A 214 9.33 -1.37 -6.22
CA ALA A 214 8.13 -2.00 -6.75
C ALA A 214 8.23 -3.54 -6.81
N ALA A 215 9.37 -4.08 -7.21
CA ALA A 215 9.58 -5.53 -7.27
C ALA A 215 9.53 -6.17 -5.87
N PHE A 216 10.17 -5.53 -4.88
CA PHE A 216 10.14 -5.96 -3.50
C PHE A 216 8.70 -5.98 -2.94
N ILE A 217 7.95 -4.89 -3.14
CA ILE A 217 6.54 -4.79 -2.72
C ILE A 217 5.70 -5.87 -3.41
N ALA A 218 5.82 -6.03 -4.73
CA ALA A 218 5.05 -7.03 -5.48
C ALA A 218 5.30 -8.46 -4.99
N GLY A 219 6.56 -8.81 -4.68
CA GLY A 219 6.92 -10.11 -4.11
C GLY A 219 6.32 -10.35 -2.73
N ALA A 220 6.35 -9.33 -1.86
CA ALA A 220 5.76 -9.39 -0.54
C ALA A 220 4.23 -9.51 -0.59
N VAL A 221 3.56 -8.69 -1.42
CA VAL A 221 2.11 -8.77 -1.67
C VAL A 221 1.72 -10.17 -2.13
N ARG A 222 2.42 -10.73 -3.12
CA ARG A 222 2.14 -12.08 -3.61
C ARG A 222 2.21 -13.14 -2.49
N THR A 223 3.17 -13.00 -1.58
CA THR A 223 3.32 -13.90 -0.42
C THR A 223 2.15 -13.78 0.55
N ILE A 224 1.72 -12.55 0.84
CA ILE A 224 0.58 -12.26 1.72
C ILE A 224 -0.71 -12.83 1.13
N LEU A 225 -1.00 -12.53 -0.14
CA LEU A 225 -2.21 -13.01 -0.83
C LEU A 225 -2.29 -14.55 -0.85
N ASN A 226 -1.18 -15.23 -1.15
CA ASN A 226 -1.14 -16.69 -1.16
C ASN A 226 -1.38 -17.32 0.22
N THR A 227 -0.94 -16.65 1.30
CA THR A 227 -1.12 -17.14 2.66
C THR A 227 -2.59 -17.04 3.08
N GLU A 228 -3.25 -15.93 2.72
CA GLU A 228 -4.68 -15.71 2.96
C GLU A 228 -5.58 -16.64 2.14
N SER A 229 -5.23 -16.96 0.90
CA SER A 229 -5.97 -17.95 0.11
C SER A 229 -5.96 -19.35 0.75
N LYS A 230 -4.78 -19.79 1.20
CA LYS A 230 -4.63 -21.11 1.86
C LYS A 230 -5.35 -21.20 3.20
N SER A 231 -5.47 -20.09 3.94
CA SER A 231 -6.20 -20.09 5.22
C SER A 231 -7.71 -20.23 5.01
N LYS A 232 -8.26 -19.57 3.98
CA LYS A 232 -9.67 -19.68 3.58
C LYS A 232 -10.05 -21.09 3.11
N GLU A 233 -9.21 -21.74 2.30
CA GLU A 233 -9.44 -23.11 1.83
C GLU A 233 -9.50 -24.12 3.00
N LYS A 234 -8.53 -24.04 3.95
CA LYS A 234 -8.51 -24.91 5.13
C LYS A 234 -9.75 -24.75 6.02
N HIS A 235 -10.27 -23.54 6.13
CA HIS A 235 -11.48 -23.27 6.91
C HIS A 235 -12.72 -23.91 6.26
N ASN A 236 -12.86 -23.79 4.95
CA ASN A 236 -13.99 -24.36 4.21
C ASN A 236 -14.00 -25.90 4.18
N THR A 237 -12.84 -26.56 4.24
CA THR A 237 -12.76 -28.04 4.28
C THR A 237 -13.03 -28.66 5.66
N ARG A 238 -13.21 -27.84 6.70
CA ARG A 238 -13.47 -28.30 8.09
C ARG A 238 -14.90 -28.06 8.58
N MET A 239 -15.75 -27.46 7.75
CA MET A 239 -17.21 -27.39 7.95
C MET A 239 -17.88 -28.45 7.09
#